data_AF-A0A0R1GX98-F1
#
_entry.id   AF-A0A0R1GX98-F1
#
_cell.length_a   1.000
_cell.length_b   1.000
_cell.length_c   1.000
_cell.angle_alpha   90.00
_cell.angle_beta   90.00
_cell.angle_gamma   90.00
#
_symmetry.space_group_name_H-M   'P 1'
#
loop_
_entity.id
_entity.type
_entity.pdbx_description
1 polymer ?
#
loop_
_entity_poly.entity_id
_entity_poly.type
_entity_poly.pdbx_seq_one_letter_code
_entity_poly.pdbx_strand_id
1 'polypeptide(L)'
;MNKFVIGTAIALGIAGGFGWGTTAHAQTKWTAGTPQSLRGTWTQYRVQHKGHDTIVYWNELVATKKTVLIETEFGSQAYGGKRVGYRLNHGVYRLRDYDSSEKVWNYTKIKRNGQKMTLREYGRRHVGKPFKHVSGQVAHLTHNAKLNREALKSKS
;
A
#
# COMPACT_ATOMS: atom_id res chain seq x y z
N MET A 1 41.57 -39.60 -7.50
CA MET A 1 41.42 -38.34 -6.75
C MET A 1 39.93 -38.02 -6.64
N ASN A 2 39.43 -37.99 -5.39
CA ASN A 2 38.06 -37.60 -5.03
C ASN A 2 37.82 -36.11 -5.35
N LYS A 3 36.60 -35.73 -5.75
CA LYS A 3 35.60 -35.13 -4.83
C LYS A 3 34.39 -34.52 -5.58
N PHE A 4 33.22 -35.12 -5.28
CA PHE A 4 31.96 -34.48 -4.89
C PHE A 4 31.12 -33.70 -5.90
N VAL A 5 30.18 -34.44 -6.53
CA VAL A 5 28.87 -33.93 -6.96
C VAL A 5 27.92 -34.08 -5.76
N ILE A 6 27.56 -32.98 -5.10
CA ILE A 6 26.49 -32.98 -4.09
C ILE A 6 25.18 -32.68 -4.82
N GLY A 7 24.46 -33.76 -5.13
CA GLY A 7 23.03 -33.69 -5.36
C GLY A 7 22.30 -33.44 -4.04
N THR A 8 21.27 -32.61 -4.10
CA THR A 8 20.22 -32.61 -3.08
C THR A 8 18.88 -32.62 -3.80
N ALA A 9 18.38 -33.84 -4.01
CA ALA A 9 16.96 -34.06 -4.20
C ALA A 9 16.29 -33.99 -2.82
N ILE A 10 15.31 -33.11 -2.64
CA ILE A 10 14.32 -33.24 -1.58
C ILE A 10 12.96 -33.17 -2.29
N ALA A 11 12.38 -34.35 -2.45
CA ALA A 11 11.01 -34.53 -2.89
C ALA A 11 10.10 -34.71 -1.66
N LEU A 12 8.90 -34.15 -1.78
CA LEU A 12 7.63 -34.53 -1.14
C LEU A 12 7.40 -34.18 0.35
N GLY A 13 6.55 -33.18 0.54
CA GLY A 13 5.54 -33.13 1.60
C GLY A 13 4.15 -32.98 0.96
N ILE A 14 3.27 -33.92 1.26
CA ILE A 14 1.98 -34.19 0.61
C ILE A 14 0.86 -33.24 1.07
N ALA A 15 -0.07 -33.02 0.14
CA ALA A 15 -1.43 -32.49 0.21
C ALA A 15 -2.12 -32.24 1.56
N GLY A 16 -2.85 -31.12 1.62
CA GLY A 16 -3.95 -30.92 2.56
C GLY A 16 -4.47 -29.47 2.54
N GLY A 17 -5.54 -29.21 1.76
CA GLY A 17 -6.37 -28.02 1.94
C GLY A 17 -6.57 -27.15 0.70
N PHE A 18 -7.79 -27.21 0.16
CA PHE A 18 -8.33 -26.26 -0.79
C PHE A 18 -8.09 -24.81 -0.35
N GLY A 19 -7.30 -24.07 -1.14
CA GLY A 19 -7.20 -22.63 -1.04
C GLY A 19 -6.28 -22.13 -2.15
N TRP A 20 -6.83 -21.40 -3.12
CA TRP A 20 -6.05 -20.73 -4.16
C TRP A 20 -5.20 -19.60 -3.55
N GLY A 21 -4.15 -19.97 -2.81
CA GLY A 21 -3.11 -19.06 -2.35
C GLY A 21 -2.04 -19.00 -3.41
N THR A 22 -2.15 -18.06 -4.34
CA THR A 22 -1.03 -17.73 -5.23
C THR A 22 0.20 -17.44 -4.37
N THR A 23 1.27 -18.21 -4.53
CA THR A 23 2.57 -17.92 -3.93
C THR A 23 3.10 -16.64 -4.57
N ALA A 24 2.70 -15.49 -4.04
CA ALA A 24 3.16 -14.19 -4.52
C ALA A 24 4.67 -14.09 -4.25
N HIS A 25 5.47 -14.38 -5.28
CA HIS A 25 6.93 -14.26 -5.24
C HIS A 25 7.31 -12.85 -4.76
N ALA A 26 8.24 -12.78 -3.81
CA ALA A 26 8.74 -11.51 -3.29
C ALA A 26 9.51 -10.75 -4.39
N GLN A 27 9.07 -9.53 -4.70
CA GLN A 27 9.77 -8.62 -5.60
C GLN A 27 10.85 -7.86 -4.83
N THR A 28 12.10 -7.99 -5.29
CA THR A 28 13.25 -7.29 -4.72
C THR A 28 13.43 -5.89 -5.33
N LYS A 29 13.05 -5.70 -6.59
CA LYS A 29 13.14 -4.43 -7.32
C LYS A 29 11.86 -3.60 -7.17
N TRP A 30 12.01 -2.28 -7.26
CA TRP A 30 10.88 -1.35 -7.32
C TRP A 30 10.31 -1.31 -8.74
N THR A 31 9.01 -1.50 -8.85
CA THR A 31 8.24 -1.30 -10.09
C THR A 31 7.66 0.11 -10.11
N ALA A 32 7.74 0.81 -11.23
CA ALA A 32 7.19 2.16 -11.36
C ALA A 32 5.64 2.16 -11.42
N GLY A 33 5.03 3.20 -10.86
CA GLY A 33 3.58 3.39 -10.81
C GLY A 33 2.91 2.69 -9.63
N THR A 34 1.59 2.54 -9.71
CA THR A 34 0.79 1.80 -8.73
C THR A 34 0.40 0.42 -9.29
N PRO A 35 0.38 -0.63 -8.45
CA PRO A 35 -0.11 -1.94 -8.85
C PRO A 35 -1.61 -1.85 -9.15
N GLN A 36 -2.06 -2.58 -10.18
CA GLN A 36 -3.47 -2.56 -10.62
C GLN A 36 -4.45 -2.92 -9.49
N SER A 37 -4.03 -3.82 -8.62
CA SER A 37 -4.78 -4.24 -7.43
C SER A 37 -4.94 -3.15 -6.37
N LEU A 38 -4.21 -2.03 -6.40
CA LEU A 38 -4.42 -0.93 -5.46
C LEU A 38 -5.15 0.25 -6.09
N ARG A 39 -5.33 0.24 -7.42
CA ARG A 39 -5.94 1.36 -8.15
C ARG A 39 -7.40 1.54 -7.74
N GLY A 40 -7.77 2.80 -7.59
CA GLY A 40 -9.09 3.28 -7.24
C GLY A 40 -9.12 4.09 -5.94
N THR A 41 -10.32 4.33 -5.45
CA THR A 41 -10.58 5.12 -4.24
C THR A 41 -10.94 4.20 -3.09
N TRP A 42 -10.31 4.45 -1.95
CA TRP A 42 -10.46 3.70 -0.72
C TRP A 42 -10.72 4.67 0.41
N THR A 43 -11.74 4.43 1.23
CA THR A 43 -12.16 5.39 2.26
C THR A 43 -12.42 4.71 3.59
N GLN A 44 -12.31 5.46 4.67
CA GLN A 44 -12.79 5.10 5.99
C GLN A 44 -13.52 6.30 6.56
N TYR A 45 -14.71 6.10 7.11
CA TYR A 45 -15.47 7.15 7.78
C TYR A 45 -15.60 6.82 9.26
N ARG A 46 -15.56 7.87 10.09
CA ARG A 46 -15.96 7.81 11.50
C ARG A 46 -16.94 8.93 11.75
N VAL A 47 -18.07 8.61 12.36
CA VAL A 47 -19.09 9.60 12.72
C VAL A 47 -19.04 9.78 14.23
N GLN A 48 -18.96 11.03 14.67
CA GLN A 48 -19.03 11.39 16.08
C GLN A 48 -20.18 12.38 16.27
N HIS A 49 -21.12 12.03 17.15
CA HIS A 49 -22.18 12.93 17.57
C HIS A 49 -21.72 13.69 18.83
N LYS A 50 -21.84 15.02 18.81
CA LYS A 50 -21.55 15.90 19.95
C LYS A 50 -22.76 16.81 20.18
N GLY A 51 -23.64 16.40 21.10
CA GLY A 51 -24.91 17.09 21.29
C GLY A 51 -25.75 17.03 20.01
N HIS A 52 -26.05 18.20 19.43
CA HIS A 52 -26.78 18.32 18.16
C HIS A 52 -25.88 18.30 16.92
N ASP A 53 -24.56 18.37 17.08
CA ASP A 53 -23.62 18.38 15.97
C ASP A 53 -23.20 16.96 15.57
N THR A 54 -23.05 16.76 14.25
CA THR A 54 -22.47 15.54 13.70
C THR A 54 -21.16 15.89 13.01
N ILE A 55 -20.06 15.37 13.55
CA ILE A 55 -18.73 15.50 12.94
C ILE A 55 -18.42 14.20 12.21
N VAL A 56 -18.11 14.30 10.93
CA VAL A 56 -17.68 13.16 10.11
C VAL A 56 -16.19 13.30 9.86
N TYR A 57 -15.43 12.33 10.34
CA TYR A 57 -14.02 12.20 10.02
C TYR A 57 -13.82 11.21 8.89
N TRP A 58 -12.78 11.41 8.08
CA TRP A 58 -12.46 10.50 7.00
C TRP A 58 -10.96 10.27 6.82
N ASN A 59 -10.66 9.09 6.28
CA ASN A 59 -9.37 8.77 5.68
C ASN A 59 -9.62 8.34 4.24
N GLU A 60 -8.69 8.62 3.34
CA GLU A 60 -8.74 8.21 1.95
C GLU A 60 -7.37 7.79 1.42
N LEU A 61 -7.43 6.85 0.47
CA LEU A 61 -6.37 6.60 -0.48
C LEU A 61 -6.96 6.66 -1.89
N VAL A 62 -6.39 7.50 -2.74
CA VAL A 62 -6.70 7.54 -4.18
C VAL A 62 -5.46 7.12 -4.95
N ALA A 63 -5.55 5.98 -5.64
CA ALA A 63 -4.45 5.46 -6.44
C ALA A 63 -4.83 5.38 -7.93
N THR A 64 -4.10 6.11 -8.77
CA THR A 64 -4.13 5.96 -10.23
C THR A 64 -2.85 5.29 -10.71
N LYS A 65 -2.73 4.96 -12.00
CA LYS A 65 -1.52 4.32 -12.56
C LYS A 65 -0.21 5.04 -12.18
N LYS A 66 -0.22 6.37 -12.08
CA LYS A 66 0.97 7.19 -11.87
C LYS A 66 0.93 8.03 -10.58
N THR A 67 -0.21 8.14 -9.91
CA THR A 67 -0.36 9.01 -8.74
C THR A 67 -0.91 8.25 -7.56
N VAL A 68 -0.46 8.62 -6.36
CA VAL A 68 -1.10 8.25 -5.11
C VAL A 68 -1.42 9.53 -4.34
N LEU A 69 -2.55 9.52 -3.64
CA LEU A 69 -2.90 10.47 -2.61
C LEU A 69 -3.31 9.66 -1.38
N ILE A 70 -2.77 10.01 -0.22
CA ILE A 70 -3.15 9.46 1.08
C ILE A 70 -3.44 10.65 1.99
N GLU A 71 -4.66 10.70 2.51
CA GLU A 71 -5.11 11.70 3.46
C GLU A 71 -5.81 10.99 4.61
N THR A 72 -5.34 11.18 5.85
CA THR A 72 -5.94 10.56 7.03
C THR A 72 -6.13 11.60 8.11
N GLU A 73 -7.37 11.95 8.42
CA GLU A 73 -7.66 12.92 9.49
C GLU A 73 -7.33 12.37 10.88
N PHE A 74 -7.49 11.06 11.07
CA PHE A 74 -7.21 10.39 12.35
C PHE A 74 -6.09 9.34 12.26
N GLY A 75 -5.22 9.45 11.25
CA GLY A 75 -4.02 8.62 11.09
C GLY A 75 -2.72 9.41 10.91
N SER A 76 -2.81 10.75 10.93
CA SER A 76 -1.72 11.73 10.78
C SER A 76 -0.83 11.53 9.54
N GLN A 77 -1.37 10.92 8.48
CA GLN A 77 -0.73 10.70 7.18
C GLN A 77 -1.42 11.57 6.15
N ALA A 78 -0.73 12.58 5.65
CA ALA A 78 -1.15 13.38 4.52
C ALA A 78 0.04 13.52 3.57
N TYR A 79 0.01 12.79 2.47
CA TYR A 79 1.04 12.87 1.43
C TYR A 79 0.54 12.31 0.11
N GLY A 80 1.09 12.82 -0.97
CA GLY A 80 0.73 12.39 -2.32
C GLY A 80 1.80 12.78 -3.32
N GLY A 81 1.94 11.97 -4.36
CA GLY A 81 3.01 12.15 -5.32
C GLY A 81 2.69 11.59 -6.70
N LYS A 82 3.33 12.19 -7.71
CA LYS A 82 3.27 11.73 -9.12
C LYS A 82 4.38 10.74 -9.48
N ARG A 83 5.38 10.58 -8.59
CA ARG A 83 6.47 9.61 -8.75
C ARG A 83 6.26 8.49 -7.76
N VAL A 84 5.48 7.51 -8.18
CA VAL A 84 5.12 6.35 -7.34
C VAL A 84 5.92 5.13 -7.78
N GLY A 85 6.28 4.29 -6.83
CA GLY A 85 6.74 2.93 -7.11
C GLY A 85 6.27 1.96 -6.04
N TYR A 86 6.24 0.68 -6.38
CA TYR A 86 5.85 -0.37 -5.46
C TYR A 86 6.79 -1.58 -5.53
N ARG A 87 6.77 -2.38 -4.48
CA ARG A 87 7.29 -3.76 -4.44
C ARG A 87 6.29 -4.63 -3.69
N LEU A 88 6.00 -5.83 -4.19
CA LEU A 88 5.17 -6.80 -3.50
C LEU A 88 6.05 -7.79 -2.73
N ASN A 89 5.80 -7.98 -1.44
CA ASN A 89 6.54 -8.95 -0.62
C ASN A 89 5.55 -9.70 0.28
N HIS A 90 5.42 -11.01 0.09
CA HIS A 90 4.51 -11.89 0.84
C HIS A 90 3.09 -11.29 1.00
N GLY A 91 2.48 -10.86 -0.10
CA GLY A 91 1.13 -10.28 -0.11
C GLY A 91 1.01 -8.85 0.46
N VAL A 92 2.13 -8.24 0.89
CA VAL A 92 2.18 -6.84 1.34
C VAL A 92 2.84 -5.99 0.28
N TYR A 93 2.11 -5.00 -0.22
CA TYR A 93 2.67 -3.97 -1.07
C TYR A 93 3.45 -2.99 -0.19
N ARG A 94 4.68 -2.69 -0.59
CA ARG A 94 5.42 -1.55 -0.06
C ARG A 94 5.40 -0.52 -1.17
N LEU A 95 4.66 0.56 -0.94
CA LEU A 95 4.56 1.71 -1.82
C LEU A 95 5.62 2.73 -1.40
N ARG A 96 6.11 3.50 -2.37
CA ARG A 96 6.81 4.75 -2.15
C ARG A 96 6.27 5.81 -3.08
N ASP A 97 6.19 7.03 -2.60
CA ASP A 97 5.87 8.20 -3.39
C ASP A 97 6.88 9.32 -3.06
N TYR A 98 7.13 10.17 -4.05
CA TYR A 98 7.95 11.36 -3.85
C TYR A 98 7.06 12.59 -3.85
N ASP A 99 7.07 13.29 -2.73
CA ASP A 99 6.54 14.63 -2.60
C ASP A 99 7.61 15.62 -3.05
N SER A 100 7.33 16.33 -4.15
CA SER A 100 8.25 17.31 -4.71
C SER A 100 8.35 18.60 -3.90
N SER A 101 7.29 18.94 -3.13
CA SER A 101 7.24 20.17 -2.33
C SER A 101 8.15 20.03 -1.10
N GLU A 102 8.02 18.92 -0.37
CA GLU A 102 8.82 18.60 0.81
C GLU A 102 10.16 17.92 0.47
N LYS A 103 10.38 17.57 -0.80
CA LYS A 103 11.55 16.81 -1.29
C LYS A 103 11.78 15.54 -0.46
N VAL A 104 10.70 14.80 -0.20
CA VAL A 104 10.70 13.62 0.66
C VAL A 104 10.12 12.42 -0.08
N TRP A 105 10.72 11.25 0.13
CA TRP A 105 10.13 9.98 -0.21
C TRP A 105 9.34 9.45 0.99
N ASN A 106 8.05 9.24 0.82
CA ASN A 106 7.20 8.57 1.80
C ASN A 106 7.12 7.08 1.48
N TYR A 107 7.00 6.25 2.52
CA TYR A 107 6.97 4.80 2.37
C TYR A 107 5.82 4.20 3.17
N THR A 108 4.93 3.50 2.46
CA THR A 108 3.69 2.95 3.01
C THR A 108 3.64 1.45 2.83
N LYS A 109 3.28 0.71 3.87
CA LYS A 109 2.89 -0.71 3.76
C LYS A 109 1.40 -0.76 3.51
N ILE A 110 1.00 -1.54 2.51
CA ILE A 110 -0.38 -1.73 2.13
C ILE A 110 -0.68 -3.22 2.06
N LYS A 111 -1.67 -3.68 2.83
CA LYS A 111 -2.21 -5.04 2.73
C LYS A 111 -3.64 -4.94 2.21
N ARG A 112 -3.93 -5.62 1.11
CA ARG A 112 -5.27 -5.69 0.53
C ARG A 112 -5.86 -7.07 0.80
N ASN A 113 -7.13 -7.10 1.21
CA ASN A 113 -7.94 -8.31 1.27
C ASN A 113 -9.34 -8.01 0.68
N GLY A 114 -9.55 -8.39 -0.58
CA GLY A 114 -10.80 -8.12 -1.31
C GLY A 114 -11.09 -6.61 -1.41
N GLN A 115 -12.17 -6.17 -0.76
CA GLN A 115 -12.61 -4.78 -0.69
C GLN A 115 -12.07 -4.03 0.55
N LYS A 116 -11.26 -4.68 1.38
CA LYS A 116 -10.63 -4.07 2.56
C LYS A 116 -9.14 -3.82 2.30
N MET A 117 -8.63 -2.73 2.84
CA MET A 117 -7.23 -2.35 2.77
C MET A 117 -6.77 -1.87 4.14
N THR A 118 -5.54 -2.24 4.51
CA THR A 118 -4.82 -1.56 5.58
C THR A 118 -3.63 -0.83 5.02
N LEU A 119 -3.40 0.38 5.51
CA LEU A 119 -2.22 1.16 5.19
C LEU A 119 -1.51 1.59 6.47
N ARG A 120 -0.18 1.64 6.41
CA ARG A 120 0.67 2.12 7.49
C ARG A 120 1.93 2.75 6.91
N GLU A 121 2.12 4.03 7.15
CA GLU A 121 3.42 4.67 6.92
C GLU A 121 4.50 4.02 7.80
N TYR A 122 5.63 3.64 7.20
CA TYR A 122 6.74 2.98 7.91
C TYR A 122 8.08 3.69 7.76
N GLY A 123 8.16 4.72 6.92
CA GLY A 123 9.34 5.58 6.90
C GLY A 123 9.26 6.73 5.90
N ARG A 124 10.22 7.63 6.07
CA ARG A 124 10.45 8.79 5.20
C ARG A 124 11.92 8.89 4.84
N ARG A 125 12.23 9.49 3.70
CA ARG A 125 13.61 9.80 3.31
C ARG A 125 13.66 11.12 2.55
N HIS A 126 14.23 12.15 3.16
CA HIS A 126 14.55 13.39 2.46
C HIS A 126 15.70 13.16 1.47
N VAL A 127 15.72 13.94 0.38
CA VAL A 127 16.83 13.92 -0.57
C VAL A 127 18.15 14.22 0.16
N GLY A 128 19.18 13.40 -0.09
CA GLY A 128 20.49 13.53 0.55
C GLY A 128 20.55 13.11 2.02
N LYS A 129 19.45 12.62 2.61
CA LYS A 129 19.41 12.15 4.00
C LYS A 129 19.18 10.62 4.07
N PRO A 130 19.60 9.98 5.18
CA PRO A 130 19.29 8.56 5.41
C PRO A 130 17.79 8.35 5.56
N PHE A 131 17.36 7.11 5.31
CA PHE A 131 16.00 6.67 5.57
C PHE A 131 15.71 6.71 7.07
N LYS A 132 14.56 7.25 7.45
CA LYS A 132 14.06 7.29 8.82
C LYS A 132 12.84 6.40 8.94
N HIS A 133 12.85 5.48 9.89
CA HIS A 133 11.67 4.74 10.27
C HIS A 133 10.66 5.67 10.95
N VAL A 134 9.39 5.49 10.62
CA VAL A 134 8.27 6.10 11.35
C VAL A 134 7.31 5.01 11.81
N SER A 135 6.57 5.29 12.87
CA SER A 135 5.47 4.43 13.32
C SER A 135 4.14 5.13 13.05
N GLY A 136 3.75 5.17 11.78
CA GLY A 136 2.43 5.67 11.39
C GLY A 136 1.32 4.80 12.00
N GLN A 137 0.17 5.42 12.27
CA GLN A 137 -1.02 4.70 12.70
C GLN A 137 -1.56 3.85 11.54
N VAL A 138 -2.23 2.75 11.87
CA VAL A 138 -2.86 1.88 10.87
C VAL A 138 -4.22 2.46 10.52
N ALA A 139 -4.44 2.78 9.24
CA ALA A 139 -5.76 3.10 8.73
C ALA A 139 -6.37 1.88 8.02
N HIS A 140 -7.68 1.72 8.18
CA HIS A 140 -8.45 0.59 7.65
C HIS A 140 -9.48 1.11 6.68
N LEU A 141 -9.18 1.01 5.38
CA LEU A 141 -10.01 1.55 4.33
C LEU A 141 -10.85 0.46 3.64
N THR A 142 -11.98 0.86 3.07
CA THR A 142 -12.81 0.03 2.20
C THR A 142 -12.88 0.63 0.80
N HIS A 143 -13.00 -0.21 -0.22
CA HIS A 143 -13.10 0.22 -1.61
C HIS A 143 -14.40 1.02 -1.83
N ASN A 144 -14.28 2.24 -2.34
CA ASN A 144 -15.42 3.11 -2.66
C ASN A 144 -15.66 3.16 -4.17
N ALA A 145 -16.56 2.32 -4.65
CA ALA A 145 -16.83 2.18 -6.08
C ALA A 145 -17.51 3.40 -6.73
N LYS A 146 -18.19 4.25 -5.93
CA LYS A 146 -18.83 5.47 -6.41
C LYS A 146 -17.77 6.54 -6.70
N LEU A 147 -16.95 6.87 -5.71
CA LEU A 147 -15.86 7.83 -5.85
C LEU A 147 -14.81 7.38 -6.86
N ASN A 148 -14.55 6.07 -6.96
CA ASN A 148 -13.61 5.54 -7.96
C ASN A 148 -14.01 5.90 -9.40
N ARG A 149 -15.31 5.85 -9.74
CA ARG A 149 -15.78 6.22 -11.09
C ARG A 149 -15.58 7.70 -11.38
N GLU A 150 -15.74 8.57 -10.38
CA GLU A 150 -15.54 10.01 -10.51
C GLU A 150 -14.05 10.36 -10.62
N ALA A 151 -13.21 9.74 -9.80
CA ALA A 151 -11.76 9.94 -9.79
C ALA A 151 -11.05 9.44 -11.06
N LEU A 152 -11.59 8.42 -11.73
CA LEU A 152 -11.05 7.89 -12.99
C LEU A 152 -11.51 8.68 -14.22
N LYS A 153 -12.68 9.31 -14.20
CA LYS A 153 -13.19 10.15 -15.30
C LYS A 153 -12.51 11.52 -15.38
N SER A 154 -12.03 12.06 -14.26
CA SER A 154 -11.38 13.39 -14.20
C SER A 154 -9.89 13.37 -14.57
N LYS A 155 -9.32 12.19 -14.89
CA LYS A 155 -7.88 11.99 -15.16
C LYS A 155 -7.58 11.25 -16.47
N SER A 156 -8.60 11.09 -17.33
CA SER A 156 -8.47 10.69 -18.75
C SER A 156 -8.45 11.94 -19.62
#